data_AF-A0A953EDV2-F1
#
_entry.id   AF-A0A953EDV2-F1
#
_cell.length_a   1.000
_cell.length_b   1.000
_cell.length_c   1.000
_cell.angle_alpha   90.00
_cell.angle_beta   90.00
_cell.angle_gamma   90.00
#
_symmetry.space_group_name_H-M   'P 1'
#
loop_
_entity.id
_entity.type
_entity.pdbx_description
1 polymer ?
#
loop_
_entity_poly.entity_id
_entity_poly.type
_entity_poly.pdbx_seq_one_letter_code
_entity_poly.pdbx_strand_id
1 'polypeptide(L)'
;MSATTLTVGAAGAQETPAPAWPLGWAAGLAWIGTAALIILWPDADDLGRTRELAVLSAALGGGILLLATATALPGLAGRLAPLRAAGPWLLVLALALAGWELVTAKLDWLPRPFFAAPQSILEVFTDDWSRLGESVLRSLLLVVPGYALGAGIGFLFGVAMGWSRLVGYWAHPVVRLIGPLPATAWLPIAFFAFTSSRGASTFLIALAS
;
A
#
# COMPACT_ATOMS: atom_id res chain seq x y z
N MET A 1 -26.65 -71.25 -17.09
CA MET A 1 -25.41 -71.42 -17.88
C MET A 1 -25.58 -70.52 -19.11
N SER A 2 -24.87 -69.41 -19.31
CA SER A 2 -23.60 -68.92 -18.78
C SER A 2 -23.62 -67.40 -18.69
N ALA A 3 -22.85 -66.87 -17.74
CA ALA A 3 -22.86 -65.49 -17.29
C ALA A 3 -22.27 -64.50 -18.32
N THR A 4 -22.99 -63.41 -18.59
CA THR A 4 -22.44 -62.21 -19.22
C THR A 4 -21.73 -61.39 -18.14
N THR A 5 -20.41 -61.52 -18.06
CA THR A 5 -19.55 -60.72 -17.19
C THR A 5 -19.46 -59.28 -17.72
N LEU A 6 -20.15 -58.35 -17.06
CA LEU A 6 -19.89 -56.92 -17.22
C LEU A 6 -18.57 -56.59 -16.54
N THR A 7 -17.52 -56.44 -17.33
CA THR A 7 -16.26 -55.84 -16.89
C THR A 7 -16.51 -54.37 -16.58
N VAL A 8 -16.73 -54.05 -15.30
CA VAL A 8 -16.61 -52.68 -14.79
C VAL A 8 -15.15 -52.30 -14.96
N GLY A 9 -14.86 -51.49 -15.98
CA GLY A 9 -13.56 -50.85 -16.12
C GLY A 9 -13.30 -50.05 -14.86
N ALA A 10 -12.29 -50.46 -14.09
CA ALA A 10 -11.72 -49.62 -13.05
C ALA A 10 -11.27 -48.33 -13.73
N ALA A 11 -12.08 -47.27 -13.59
CA ALA A 11 -11.65 -45.92 -13.86
C ALA A 11 -10.50 -45.66 -12.90
N GLY A 12 -9.28 -45.90 -13.38
CA GLY A 12 -8.07 -45.50 -12.68
C GLY A 12 -8.26 -44.04 -12.33
N ALA A 13 -8.28 -43.73 -11.03
CA ALA A 13 -8.21 -42.36 -10.56
C ALA A 13 -6.98 -41.77 -11.24
N GLN A 14 -7.19 -40.93 -12.25
CA GLN A 14 -6.11 -40.15 -12.84
C GLN A 14 -5.62 -39.26 -11.71
N GLU A 15 -4.55 -39.69 -11.03
CA GLU A 15 -3.76 -38.84 -10.15
C GLU A 15 -3.26 -37.70 -11.04
N THR A 16 -4.02 -36.60 -11.03
CA THR A 16 -3.63 -35.41 -11.76
C THR A 16 -2.35 -34.95 -11.07
N PRO A 17 -1.20 -34.91 -11.75
CA PRO A 17 0.05 -34.57 -11.09
C PRO A 17 -0.12 -33.22 -10.42
N ALA A 18 0.27 -33.16 -9.14
CA ALA A 18 0.10 -31.94 -8.35
C ALA A 18 0.77 -30.77 -9.09
N PRO A 19 0.08 -29.64 -9.26
CA PRO A 19 0.57 -28.60 -10.14
C PRO A 19 1.80 -27.94 -9.51
N ALA A 20 2.97 -28.10 -10.12
CA ALA A 20 4.18 -27.41 -9.66
C ALA A 20 4.00 -25.88 -9.74
N TRP A 21 4.63 -25.15 -8.81
CA TRP A 21 4.65 -23.68 -8.79
C TRP A 21 6.10 -23.15 -8.91
N PRO A 22 6.71 -23.22 -10.10
CA PRO A 22 8.13 -22.86 -10.30
C PRO A 22 8.41 -21.39 -9.98
N LEU A 23 7.45 -20.52 -10.24
CA LEU A 23 7.55 -19.10 -9.91
C LEU A 23 7.57 -18.84 -8.39
N GLY A 24 6.91 -19.68 -7.59
CA GLY A 24 6.98 -19.61 -6.13
C GLY A 24 8.38 -19.92 -5.62
N TRP A 25 9.02 -20.95 -6.19
CA TRP A 25 10.42 -21.26 -5.89
C TRP A 25 11.37 -20.12 -6.27
N ALA A 26 11.23 -19.57 -7.47
CA ALA A 26 12.03 -18.44 -7.92
C ALA A 26 11.85 -17.21 -7.00
N ALA A 27 10.61 -16.87 -6.64
CA ALA A 27 10.31 -15.78 -5.72
C ALA A 27 10.92 -16.02 -4.33
N GLY A 28 10.74 -17.23 -3.77
CA GLY A 28 11.29 -17.59 -2.47
C GLY A 28 12.83 -17.51 -2.44
N LEU A 29 13.49 -18.03 -3.48
CA LEU A 29 14.95 -17.91 -3.62
C LEU A 29 15.41 -16.46 -3.79
N ALA A 30 14.66 -15.64 -4.54
CA ALA A 30 14.96 -14.23 -4.69
C ALA A 30 14.88 -13.50 -3.34
N TRP A 31 13.86 -13.75 -2.53
CA TRP A 31 13.75 -13.17 -1.17
C TRP A 31 14.89 -13.60 -0.24
N ILE A 32 15.30 -14.87 -0.30
CA ILE A 32 16.49 -15.35 0.43
C ILE A 32 17.75 -14.67 -0.10
N GLY A 33 17.87 -14.49 -1.42
CA GLY A 33 18.95 -13.74 -2.05
C GLY A 33 19.00 -12.28 -1.58
N THR A 34 17.86 -11.62 -1.46
CA THR A 34 17.75 -10.26 -0.90
C THR A 34 18.19 -10.22 0.56
N ALA A 35 17.76 -11.18 1.39
CA ALA A 35 18.20 -11.28 2.78
C ALA A 35 19.72 -11.48 2.88
N ALA A 36 20.28 -12.33 2.03
CA ALA A 36 21.72 -12.55 1.94
C ALA A 36 22.46 -11.28 1.49
N LEU A 37 21.93 -10.55 0.50
CA LEU A 37 22.48 -9.26 0.07
C LEU A 37 22.53 -8.26 1.24
N ILE A 38 21.45 -8.16 2.02
CA ILE A 38 21.35 -7.21 3.15
C ILE A 38 22.36 -7.55 4.24
N ILE A 39 22.57 -8.82 4.58
CA ILE A 39 23.47 -9.23 5.69
C ILE A 39 24.94 -9.32 5.24
N LEU A 40 25.20 -9.87 4.06
CA LEU A 40 26.57 -10.22 3.66
C LEU A 40 27.33 -9.03 3.09
N TRP A 41 26.63 -8.09 2.47
CA TRP A 41 27.24 -6.86 1.97
C TRP A 41 27.16 -5.76 3.03
N PRO A 42 28.27 -5.19 3.50
CA PRO A 42 28.25 -4.10 4.48
C PRO A 42 27.53 -2.85 3.94
N ASP A 43 26.74 -2.19 4.79
CA ASP A 43 26.12 -0.90 4.47
C ASP A 43 27.18 0.19 4.30
N ALA A 44 26.90 1.17 3.42
CA ALA A 44 27.77 2.32 3.21
C ALA A 44 27.80 3.29 4.41
N ASP A 45 26.73 3.28 5.21
CA ASP A 45 26.55 4.09 6.41
C ASP A 45 25.95 3.26 7.56
N ASP A 46 25.97 3.82 8.77
CA ASP A 46 25.34 3.23 9.95
C ASP A 46 23.81 3.33 9.84
N LEU A 47 23.19 2.20 9.50
CA LEU A 47 21.76 2.08 9.28
C LEU A 47 21.15 1.16 10.34
N GLY A 48 20.09 1.64 10.98
CA GLY A 48 19.33 0.85 11.93
C GLY A 48 18.57 -0.28 11.23
N ARG A 49 18.37 -1.39 11.96
CA ARG A 49 17.44 -2.48 11.59
C ARG A 49 17.82 -3.28 10.34
N THR A 50 19.06 -3.20 9.84
CA THR A 50 19.59 -4.07 8.76
C THR A 50 19.33 -5.55 9.04
N ARG A 51 19.58 -6.00 10.27
CA ARG A 51 19.34 -7.40 10.68
C ARG A 51 17.85 -7.76 10.66
N GLU A 52 17.00 -6.88 11.13
CA GLU A 52 15.56 -7.12 11.19
C GLU A 52 14.96 -7.21 9.78
N LEU A 53 15.35 -6.28 8.90
CA LEU A 53 14.94 -6.30 7.50
C LEU A 53 15.37 -7.59 6.79
N ALA A 54 16.60 -8.05 7.04
CA ALA A 54 17.09 -9.30 6.48
C ALA A 54 16.35 -10.53 7.03
N VAL A 55 16.06 -10.56 8.33
CA VAL A 55 15.27 -11.65 8.95
C VAL A 55 13.86 -11.67 8.38
N LEU A 56 13.21 -10.52 8.21
CA LEU A 56 11.89 -10.42 7.58
C LEU A 56 11.92 -10.93 6.13
N SER A 57 12.93 -10.50 5.37
CA SER A 57 13.13 -10.95 3.98
C SER A 57 13.36 -12.47 3.91
N ALA A 58 14.17 -13.02 4.82
CA ALA A 58 14.44 -14.45 4.89
C ALA A 58 13.21 -15.25 5.32
N ALA A 59 12.43 -14.75 6.29
CA ALA A 59 11.20 -15.37 6.76
C ALA A 59 10.14 -15.40 5.65
N LEU A 60 9.99 -14.31 4.90
CA LEU A 60 9.12 -14.26 3.72
C LEU A 60 9.58 -15.25 2.65
N GLY A 61 10.87 -15.26 2.31
CA GLY A 61 11.44 -16.21 1.35
C GLY A 61 11.22 -17.67 1.75
N GLY A 62 11.53 -18.01 3.01
CA GLY A 62 11.30 -19.34 3.57
C GLY A 62 9.82 -19.73 3.56
N GLY A 63 8.92 -18.82 3.93
CA GLY A 63 7.48 -19.03 3.86
C GLY A 63 6.99 -19.31 2.44
N ILE A 64 7.46 -18.53 1.45
CA ILE A 64 7.12 -18.75 0.04
C ILE A 64 7.65 -20.10 -0.46
N LEU A 65 8.88 -20.50 -0.09
CA LEU A 65 9.43 -21.81 -0.45
C LEU A 65 8.63 -22.97 0.15
N LEU A 66 8.22 -22.86 1.42
CA LEU A 66 7.36 -23.84 2.07
C LEU A 66 5.97 -23.93 1.42
N LEU A 67 5.41 -22.79 0.99
CA LEU A 67 4.14 -22.80 0.26
C LEU A 67 4.30 -23.36 -1.16
N ALA A 68 5.43 -23.10 -1.81
CA ALA A 68 5.74 -23.65 -3.12
C ALA A 68 5.90 -25.17 -3.09
N THR A 69 6.55 -25.74 -2.06
CA THR A 69 6.60 -27.20 -1.85
C THR A 69 5.22 -27.77 -1.50
N ALA A 70 4.44 -27.05 -0.68
CA ALA A 70 3.10 -27.49 -0.26
C ALA A 70 2.08 -27.58 -1.41
N THR A 71 2.30 -26.91 -2.55
CA THR A 71 1.46 -27.08 -3.75
C THR A 71 1.53 -28.49 -4.35
N ALA A 72 2.53 -29.30 -3.96
CA ALA A 72 2.59 -30.72 -4.30
C ALA A 72 1.49 -31.56 -3.60
N LEU A 73 0.82 -31.01 -2.58
CA LEU A 73 -0.31 -31.64 -1.89
C LEU A 73 -1.63 -31.26 -2.58
N PRO A 74 -2.40 -32.22 -3.14
CA PRO A 74 -3.60 -31.94 -3.95
C PRO A 74 -4.65 -31.09 -3.24
N GLY A 75 -4.83 -31.28 -1.92
CA GLY A 75 -5.80 -30.53 -1.12
C GLY A 75 -5.42 -29.07 -0.83
N LEU A 76 -4.14 -28.72 -0.95
CA LEU A 76 -3.64 -27.36 -0.69
C LEU A 76 -3.46 -26.56 -1.98
N ALA A 77 -3.25 -27.22 -3.12
CA ALA A 77 -3.08 -26.57 -4.41
C ALA A 77 -4.23 -25.61 -4.76
N GLY A 78 -5.48 -26.02 -4.52
CA GLY A 78 -6.66 -25.19 -4.76
C GLY A 78 -6.74 -23.95 -3.84
N ARG A 79 -6.32 -24.08 -2.58
CA ARG A 79 -6.29 -22.96 -1.61
C ARG A 79 -5.22 -21.93 -1.94
N LEU A 80 -4.13 -22.36 -2.56
CA LEU A 80 -3.00 -21.51 -2.94
C LEU A 80 -3.12 -20.93 -4.36
N ALA A 81 -4.20 -21.20 -5.08
CA ALA A 81 -4.44 -20.65 -6.42
C ALA A 81 -4.28 -19.12 -6.54
N PRO A 82 -4.85 -18.27 -5.65
CA PRO A 82 -4.65 -16.82 -5.74
C PRO A 82 -3.19 -16.42 -5.50
N LEU A 83 -2.52 -17.08 -4.56
CA LEU A 83 -1.11 -16.82 -4.25
C LEU A 83 -0.20 -17.22 -5.42
N ARG A 84 -0.53 -18.32 -6.13
CA ARG A 84 0.16 -18.73 -7.34
C ARG A 84 0.07 -17.69 -8.45
N ALA A 85 -1.11 -17.11 -8.64
CA ALA A 85 -1.34 -16.03 -9.59
C ALA A 85 -0.51 -14.77 -9.22
N ALA A 86 -0.29 -14.54 -7.92
CA ALA A 86 0.59 -13.48 -7.43
C ALA A 86 2.10 -13.82 -7.50
N GLY A 87 2.48 -15.03 -7.89
CA GLY A 87 3.89 -15.46 -7.98
C GLY A 87 4.82 -14.51 -8.73
N PRO A 88 4.45 -13.95 -9.90
CA PRO A 88 5.30 -12.98 -10.61
C PRO A 88 5.52 -11.72 -9.77
N TRP A 89 4.48 -11.25 -9.08
CA TRP A 89 4.54 -10.07 -8.22
C TRP A 89 5.43 -10.31 -7.00
N LEU A 90 5.37 -11.49 -6.37
CA LEU A 90 6.25 -11.84 -5.25
C LEU A 90 7.72 -11.83 -5.66
N LEU A 91 8.03 -12.30 -6.87
CA LEU A 91 9.38 -12.25 -7.44
C LEU A 91 9.81 -10.81 -7.73
N VAL A 92 8.96 -10.04 -8.41
CA VAL A 92 9.23 -8.63 -8.73
C VAL A 92 9.46 -7.81 -7.46
N LEU A 93 8.68 -8.03 -6.41
CA LEU A 93 8.85 -7.34 -5.13
C LEU A 93 10.19 -7.66 -4.47
N ALA A 94 10.64 -8.93 -4.51
CA ALA A 94 11.95 -9.30 -3.98
C ALA A 94 13.09 -8.59 -4.71
N LEU A 95 13.02 -8.56 -6.04
CA LEU A 95 14.02 -7.92 -6.90
C LEU A 95 13.99 -6.39 -6.77
N ALA A 96 12.80 -5.79 -6.67
CA ALA A 96 12.63 -4.37 -6.45
C ALA A 96 13.21 -3.93 -5.09
N LEU A 97 12.94 -4.70 -4.03
CA LEU A 97 13.53 -4.45 -2.71
C LEU A 97 15.06 -4.59 -2.75
N ALA A 98 15.58 -5.63 -3.39
CA ALA A 98 17.04 -5.81 -3.54
C ALA A 98 17.67 -4.64 -4.32
N GLY A 99 17.05 -4.21 -5.42
CA GLY A 99 17.52 -3.08 -6.21
C GLY A 99 17.48 -1.77 -5.44
N TRP A 100 16.39 -1.51 -4.71
CA TRP A 100 16.26 -0.33 -3.85
C TRP A 100 17.35 -0.31 -2.78
N GLU A 101 17.45 -1.38 -1.99
CA GLU A 101 18.47 -1.56 -0.96
C GLU A 101 19.89 -1.36 -1.52
N LEU A 102 20.18 -1.97 -2.66
CA LEU A 102 21.49 -1.87 -3.30
C LEU A 102 21.82 -0.42 -3.64
N VAL A 103 20.88 0.30 -4.25
CA VAL A 103 21.08 1.69 -4.71
C VAL A 103 21.13 2.68 -3.54
N THR A 104 20.39 2.44 -2.45
CA THR A 104 20.32 3.39 -1.31
C THR A 104 21.27 3.06 -0.16
N ALA A 105 21.32 1.81 0.29
CA ALA A 105 22.05 1.43 1.50
C ALA A 105 23.47 0.92 1.21
N LYS A 106 23.64 0.17 0.11
CA LYS A 106 24.93 -0.48 -0.20
C LYS A 106 25.83 0.38 -1.06
N LEU A 107 25.28 1.02 -2.09
CA LEU A 107 26.05 1.81 -3.06
C LEU A 107 26.02 3.32 -2.81
N ASP A 108 25.09 3.78 -1.97
CA ASP A 108 24.85 5.20 -1.67
C ASP A 108 24.75 6.08 -2.93
N TRP A 109 24.14 5.56 -3.98
CA TRP A 109 23.98 6.28 -5.25
C TRP A 109 22.93 7.38 -5.18
N LEU A 110 22.00 7.28 -4.21
CA LEU A 110 20.88 8.18 -4.06
C LEU A 110 21.04 9.05 -2.80
N PRO A 111 20.91 10.39 -2.92
CA PRO A 111 21.14 11.28 -1.79
C PRO A 111 20.03 11.14 -0.74
N ARG A 112 20.44 10.84 0.49
CA ARG A 112 19.61 10.99 1.69
C ARG A 112 19.47 12.48 2.03
N PRO A 113 18.32 12.96 2.54
CA PRO A 113 17.17 12.22 3.08
C PRO A 113 16.04 11.93 2.08
N PHE A 114 16.17 12.35 0.81
CA PHE A 114 15.08 12.22 -0.17
C PHE A 114 14.75 10.77 -0.50
N PHE A 115 15.76 9.91 -0.50
CA PHE A 115 15.64 8.48 -0.76
C PHE A 115 16.10 7.69 0.47
N ALA A 116 15.18 7.47 1.40
CA ALA A 116 15.44 6.64 2.57
C ALA A 116 15.64 5.17 2.17
N ALA A 117 16.59 4.50 2.82
CA ALA A 117 16.75 3.06 2.68
C ALA A 117 15.55 2.32 3.31
N PRO A 118 15.19 1.12 2.80
CA PRO A 118 14.12 0.31 3.37
C PRO A 118 14.24 0.08 4.88
N GLN A 119 15.47 -0.09 5.37
CA GLN A 119 15.75 -0.28 6.79
C GLN A 119 15.52 0.96 7.66
N SER A 120 15.77 2.16 7.14
CA SER A 120 15.41 3.42 7.82
C SER A 120 13.88 3.58 7.93
N ILE A 121 13.14 3.11 6.93
CA ILE A 121 11.67 3.11 6.99
C ILE A 121 11.21 2.14 8.08
N LEU A 122 11.77 0.93 8.10
CA LEU A 122 11.46 -0.07 9.13
C LEU A 122 11.75 0.48 10.53
N GLU A 123 12.89 1.15 10.72
CA GLU A 123 13.27 1.80 11.98
C GLU A 123 12.25 2.84 12.45
N VAL A 124 11.79 3.73 11.58
CA VAL A 124 10.77 4.74 11.94
C VAL A 124 9.44 4.07 12.31
N PHE A 125 9.06 2.99 11.62
CA PHE A 125 7.86 2.24 11.96
C PHE A 125 7.97 1.51 13.32
N THR A 126 9.14 0.98 13.67
CA THR A 126 9.34 0.27 14.95
C THR A 126 9.51 1.24 16.13
N ASP A 127 10.25 2.32 15.94
CA ASP A 127 10.71 3.17 17.04
C ASP A 127 9.76 4.35 17.28
N ASP A 128 9.24 4.94 16.21
CA ASP A 128 8.40 6.14 16.25
C ASP A 128 6.91 5.83 16.01
N TRP A 129 6.47 4.57 16.17
CA TRP A 129 5.08 4.15 15.95
C TRP A 129 4.06 5.03 16.69
N SER A 130 4.37 5.41 17.93
CA SER A 130 3.49 6.25 18.77
C SER A 130 3.33 7.66 18.19
N ARG A 131 4.42 8.23 17.66
CA ARG A 131 4.43 9.55 17.01
C ARG A 131 3.75 9.51 15.64
N LEU A 132 3.90 8.43 14.89
CA LEU A 132 3.15 8.20 13.66
C LEU A 132 1.64 8.18 13.94
N GLY A 133 1.23 7.43 14.97
CA GLY A 133 -0.16 7.37 15.42
C GLY A 133 -0.70 8.74 15.85
N GLU A 134 0.06 9.49 16.65
CA GLU A 134 -0.35 10.85 17.04
C GLU A 134 -0.46 11.76 15.82
N SER A 135 0.48 11.71 14.88
CA SER A 135 0.47 12.54 13.67
C SER A 135 -0.73 12.25 12.77
N VAL A 136 -1.08 10.96 12.60
CA VAL A 136 -2.28 10.53 11.88
C VAL A 136 -3.53 11.05 12.60
N LEU A 137 -3.61 10.88 13.91
CA LEU A 137 -4.75 11.34 14.70
C LEU A 137 -4.92 12.86 14.61
N ARG A 138 -3.84 13.63 14.75
CA ARG A 138 -3.85 15.10 14.61
C ARG A 138 -4.30 15.53 13.22
N SER A 139 -3.87 14.82 12.18
CA SER A 139 -4.29 15.08 10.80
C SER A 139 -5.78 14.79 10.61
N LEU A 140 -6.28 13.67 11.13
CA LEU A 140 -7.71 13.36 11.09
C LEU A 140 -8.55 14.39 11.86
N LEU A 141 -8.12 14.77 13.06
CA LEU A 141 -8.79 15.81 13.87
C LEU A 141 -8.81 17.18 13.18
N LEU A 142 -7.91 17.43 12.22
CA LEU A 142 -7.92 18.63 11.40
C LEU A 142 -8.84 18.50 10.18
N VAL A 143 -8.74 17.37 9.46
CA VAL A 143 -9.46 17.15 8.19
C VAL A 143 -10.95 16.92 8.42
N VAL A 144 -11.33 16.11 9.41
CA VAL A 144 -12.73 15.75 9.68
C VAL A 144 -13.63 16.99 9.90
N PRO A 145 -13.30 17.94 10.79
CA PRO A 145 -14.17 19.11 10.98
C PRO A 145 -14.19 20.02 9.75
N GLY A 146 -13.07 20.18 9.04
CA GLY A 146 -13.02 20.97 7.81
C GLY A 146 -13.93 20.38 6.74
N TYR A 147 -13.80 19.08 6.48
CA TYR A 147 -14.63 18.35 5.53
C TYR A 147 -16.12 18.37 5.92
N ALA A 148 -16.44 18.14 7.20
CA ALA A 148 -17.83 18.15 7.66
C ALA A 148 -18.50 19.53 7.46
N LEU A 149 -17.77 20.61 7.75
CA LEU A 149 -18.25 21.97 7.50
C LEU A 149 -18.40 22.27 6.02
N GLY A 150 -17.38 21.94 5.21
CA GLY A 150 -17.37 22.15 3.76
C GLY A 150 -18.51 21.40 3.08
N ALA A 151 -18.58 20.08 3.28
CA ALA A 151 -19.63 19.24 2.74
C ALA A 151 -21.02 19.66 3.22
N GLY A 152 -21.18 20.02 4.50
CA GLY A 152 -22.45 20.50 5.05
C GLY A 152 -22.92 21.80 4.41
N ILE A 153 -22.05 22.81 4.35
CA ILE A 153 -22.37 24.11 3.75
C ILE A 153 -22.60 23.96 2.24
N GLY A 154 -21.71 23.24 1.54
CA GLY A 154 -21.80 22.98 0.11
C GLY A 154 -23.07 22.24 -0.28
N PHE A 155 -23.45 21.21 0.49
CA PHE A 155 -24.70 20.48 0.28
C PHE A 155 -25.92 21.39 0.47
N LEU A 156 -26.00 22.11 1.60
CA LEU A 156 -27.12 23.02 1.86
C LEU A 156 -27.23 24.11 0.79
N PHE A 157 -26.10 24.66 0.36
CA PHE A 157 -26.05 25.68 -0.69
C PHE A 157 -26.46 25.12 -2.06
N GLY A 158 -26.02 23.90 -2.39
CA GLY A 158 -26.43 23.18 -3.60
C GLY A 158 -27.94 22.91 -3.62
N VAL A 159 -28.51 22.45 -2.50
CA VAL A 159 -29.96 22.24 -2.35
C VAL A 159 -30.73 23.56 -2.49
N ALA A 160 -30.24 24.64 -1.86
CA ALA A 160 -30.88 25.96 -1.94
C ALA A 160 -30.88 26.52 -3.37
N MET A 161 -29.78 26.37 -4.11
CA MET A 161 -29.72 26.74 -5.54
C MET A 161 -30.66 25.90 -6.40
N GLY A 162 -30.81 24.61 -6.10
CA GLY A 162 -31.72 23.71 -6.83
C GLY A 162 -33.20 24.02 -6.61
N TRP A 163 -33.57 24.45 -5.40
CA TRP A 163 -34.97 24.77 -5.08
C TRP A 163 -35.36 26.19 -5.47
N SER A 164 -34.45 27.17 -5.38
CA SER A 164 -34.78 28.59 -5.61
C SER A 164 -34.05 29.20 -6.81
N ARG A 165 -34.84 29.68 -7.78
CA ARG A 165 -34.33 30.44 -8.94
C ARG A 165 -33.60 31.72 -8.53
N LEU A 166 -34.04 32.39 -7.46
CA LEU A 166 -33.41 33.61 -6.96
C LEU A 166 -32.03 33.30 -6.37
N VAL A 167 -31.92 32.24 -5.57
CA VAL A 167 -30.64 31.81 -4.98
C VAL A 167 -29.68 31.37 -6.09
N GLY A 168 -30.14 30.56 -7.04
CA GLY A 168 -29.33 30.14 -8.19
C GLY A 168 -28.82 31.32 -9.03
N TYR A 169 -29.66 32.34 -9.28
CA TYR A 169 -29.27 33.53 -10.04
C TYR A 169 -28.09 34.30 -9.41
N TRP A 170 -28.15 34.53 -8.08
CA TRP A 170 -27.09 35.25 -7.36
C TRP A 170 -25.87 34.39 -7.05
N ALA A 171 -26.05 33.10 -6.83
CA ALA A 171 -24.97 32.16 -6.52
C ALA A 171 -24.11 31.80 -7.73
N HIS A 172 -24.71 31.71 -8.93
CA HIS A 172 -24.02 31.34 -10.16
C HIS A 172 -22.73 32.15 -10.44
N PRO A 173 -22.70 33.50 -10.38
CA PRO A 173 -21.47 34.25 -10.60
C PRO A 173 -20.40 33.97 -9.53
N VAL A 174 -20.80 33.77 -8.26
CA VAL A 174 -19.87 33.46 -7.16
C VAL A 174 -19.23 32.09 -7.37
N VAL A 175 -20.04 31.07 -7.64
CA VAL A 175 -19.56 29.70 -7.89
C VAL A 175 -18.66 29.65 -9.13
N ARG A 176 -19.00 30.38 -10.19
CA ARG A 176 -18.20 30.44 -11.41
C ARG A 176 -16.85 31.16 -11.21
N LEU A 177 -16.77 32.08 -10.25
CA LEU A 177 -15.53 32.77 -9.89
C LEU A 177 -14.65 31.91 -8.97
N ILE A 178 -15.25 31.29 -7.94
CA ILE A 178 -14.52 30.55 -6.91
C ILE A 178 -14.15 29.14 -7.39
N GLY A 179 -15.04 28.48 -8.14
CA GLY A 179 -14.90 27.08 -8.55
C GLY A 179 -13.59 26.72 -9.29
N PRO A 180 -13.06 27.57 -10.19
CA PRO A 180 -11.79 27.29 -10.86
C PRO A 180 -10.53 27.54 -10.01
N LEU A 181 -10.66 28.20 -8.86
CA LEU A 181 -9.51 28.61 -8.05
C LEU A 181 -9.08 27.46 -7.12
N PRO A 182 -7.80 27.06 -7.14
CA PRO A 182 -7.31 26.07 -6.18
C PRO A 182 -7.39 26.63 -4.76
N ALA A 183 -7.62 25.78 -3.77
CA ALA A 183 -7.67 26.19 -2.35
C ALA A 183 -6.38 26.94 -1.92
N THR A 184 -5.24 26.62 -2.52
CA THR A 184 -3.97 27.30 -2.26
C THR A 184 -3.98 28.78 -2.65
N ALA A 185 -4.81 29.22 -3.62
CA ALA A 185 -4.97 30.64 -3.95
C ALA A 185 -5.60 31.43 -2.79
N TRP A 186 -6.31 30.75 -1.89
CA TRP A 186 -6.97 31.34 -0.73
C TRP A 186 -6.08 31.38 0.52
N LEU A 187 -4.87 30.81 0.48
CA LEU A 187 -3.95 30.76 1.62
C LEU A 187 -3.70 32.14 2.27
N PRO A 188 -3.39 33.22 1.52
CA PRO A 188 -3.13 34.53 2.14
C PRO A 188 -4.36 35.07 2.88
N ILE A 189 -5.54 34.89 2.30
CA ILE A 189 -6.81 35.33 2.90
C ILE A 189 -7.10 34.52 4.16
N ALA A 190 -6.90 33.20 4.11
CA ALA A 190 -7.09 32.34 5.28
C ALA A 190 -6.15 32.72 6.43
N PHE A 191 -4.86 32.98 6.15
CA PHE A 191 -3.93 33.40 7.20
C PHE A 191 -4.18 34.80 7.72
N PHE A 192 -4.75 35.70 6.91
CA PHE A 192 -5.15 37.02 7.36
C PHE A 192 -6.44 36.98 8.20
N ALA A 193 -7.43 36.19 7.78
CA ALA A 193 -8.74 36.12 8.42
C ALA A 193 -8.73 35.32 9.73
N PHE A 194 -7.87 34.31 9.85
CA PHE A 194 -7.80 33.44 11.02
C PHE A 194 -6.52 33.68 11.81
N THR A 195 -6.65 33.93 13.11
CA THR A 195 -5.52 34.15 14.03
C THR A 195 -4.74 32.88 14.39
N SER A 196 -5.26 31.69 14.06
CA SER A 196 -4.62 30.41 14.34
C SER A 196 -4.43 29.58 13.07
N SER A 197 -3.29 28.88 12.97
CA SER A 197 -3.01 27.99 11.84
C SER A 197 -4.03 26.86 11.71
N ARG A 198 -4.57 26.38 12.83
CA ARG A 198 -5.63 25.35 12.82
C ARG A 198 -6.89 25.89 12.15
N GLY A 199 -7.34 27.10 12.49
CA GLY A 199 -8.52 27.72 11.89
C GLY A 199 -8.34 27.97 10.40
N ALA A 200 -7.19 28.50 9.99
CA ALA A 200 -6.86 28.71 8.58
C ALA A 200 -6.91 27.39 7.79
N SER A 201 -6.28 26.32 8.30
CA SER A 201 -6.29 25.02 7.65
C SER A 201 -7.69 24.39 7.60
N THR A 202 -8.47 24.45 8.69
CA THR A 202 -9.86 23.95 8.69
C THR A 202 -10.71 24.67 7.64
N PHE A 203 -10.57 26.00 7.50
CA PHE A 203 -11.27 26.77 6.46
C PHE A 203 -10.87 26.35 5.05
N LEU A 204 -9.56 26.21 4.78
CA LEU A 204 -9.09 25.80 3.46
C LEU A 204 -9.56 24.39 3.08
N ILE A 205 -9.58 23.46 4.04
CA ILE A 205 -10.13 22.12 3.84
C ILE A 205 -11.63 22.22 3.55
N ALA A 206 -12.37 23.04 4.31
CA ALA A 206 -13.80 23.22 4.09
C ALA A 206 -14.12 23.83 2.73
N LEU A 207 -13.28 24.76 2.24
CA LEU A 207 -13.44 25.37 0.92
C LEU A 207 -13.11 24.39 -0.22
N ALA A 208 -12.20 23.45 0.01
CA ALA A 208 -11.76 22.45 -0.95
C ALA A 208 -12.65 21.20 -1.02
N SER A 209 -13.56 21.02 -0.06
CA SER A 209 -14.44 19.86 0.09
C SER A 209 -15.81 20.12 -0.51
#